data_AF-A0A173UEJ5-F1
#
_entry.id   AF-A0A173UEJ5-F1
#
_cell.length_a   1.000
_cell.length_b   1.000
_cell.length_c   1.000
_cell.angle_alpha   90.00
_cell.angle_beta   90.00
_cell.angle_gamma   90.00
#
_symmetry.space_group_name_H-M   'P 1'
#
loop_
_entity.id
_entity.type
_entity.pdbx_description
1 polymer ?
#
loop_
_entity_poly.entity_id
_entity_poly.type
_entity_poly.pdbx_seq_one_letter_code
_entity_poly.pdbx_strand_id
1 'polypeptide(L)' 'MKDMKAAETLLESKGYYISNQFDGFTTLPDEYELSDVNGNVVIDHLSEAQILQISEIL' A
#
# COMPACT_ATOMS: atom_id res chain seq x y z
N MET A 1 -5.44 -16.69 5.06
CA MET A 1 -5.07 -15.45 4.37
C MET A 1 -4.97 -14.38 5.43
N LYS A 2 -3.87 -13.64 5.51
CA LYS A 2 -3.85 -12.39 6.27
C LYS A 2 -4.71 -11.39 5.48
N ASP A 3 -5.52 -10.63 6.19
CA ASP A 3 -6.36 -9.59 5.61
C ASP A 3 -5.57 -8.29 5.46
N MET A 4 -6.13 -7.32 4.72
CA MET A 4 -5.49 -6.03 4.45
C MET A 4 -5.08 -5.27 5.71
N LYS A 5 -5.83 -5.42 6.79
CA LYS A 5 -5.52 -4.75 8.06
C LYS A 5 -4.22 -5.27 8.68
N ALA A 6 -3.98 -6.58 8.60
CA ALA A 6 -2.72 -7.18 9.05
C ALA A 6 -1.54 -6.74 8.17
N ALA A 7 -1.75 -6.63 6.85
CA ALA A 7 -0.72 -6.16 5.92
C ALA A 7 -0.37 -4.68 6.16
N GLU A 8 -1.37 -3.82 6.33
CA GLU A 8 -1.22 -2.40 6.70
C GLU A 8 -0.40 -2.26 7.99
N THR A 9 -0.80 -2.95 9.07
CA THR A 9 -0.08 -2.90 10.35
C THR A 9 1.38 -3.34 10.21
N LEU A 10 1.66 -4.35 9.38
CA LEU A 10 3.01 -4.85 9.16
C LEU A 10 3.85 -3.86 8.35
N LEU A 11 3.28 -3.23 7.32
CA LEU A 11 3.93 -2.18 6.53
C LEU A 11 4.21 -0.94 7.39
N GLU A 12 3.25 -0.49 8.19
CA GLU A 12 3.41 0.65 9.10
C GLU A 12 4.55 0.43 10.10
N SER A 13 4.67 -0.80 10.63
CA SER A 13 5.77 -1.17 11.53
C SER A 13 7.16 -1.07 10.88
N LYS A 14 7.22 -1.07 9.54
CA LYS A 14 8.42 -0.96 8.71
C LYS A 14 8.62 0.45 8.13
N GLY A 15 7.73 1.39 8.46
CA GLY A 15 7.77 2.77 7.96
C GLY A 15 7.19 2.96 6.56
N TYR A 16 6.30 2.06 6.14
CA TYR A 16 5.55 2.16 4.89
C TYR A 16 4.06 2.31 5.15
N TYR A 17 3.38 3.07 4.30
CA TYR A 17 1.97 3.40 4.46
C TYR A 17 1.22 3.15 3.16
N ILE A 18 0.01 2.60 3.27
CA ILE A 18 -0.85 2.36 2.11
C ILE A 18 -1.91 3.46 2.00
N SER A 19 -2.20 3.89 0.78
CA SER A 19 -3.33 4.74 0.43
C SER A 19 -4.00 4.22 -0.83
N ASN A 20 -5.23 4.64 -1.10
CA ASN A 20 -5.84 4.35 -2.39
C ASN A 20 -5.12 5.14 -3.49
N GLN A 21 -4.88 4.51 -4.63
CA GLN A 21 -4.22 5.12 -5.77
C GLN A 21 -4.97 6.38 -6.23
N PHE A 22 -4.23 7.48 -6.42
CA PHE A 22 -4.76 8.70 -7.04
C PHE A 22 -4.06 8.96 -8.38
N ASP A 23 -4.82 9.13 -9.46
CA ASP A 23 -4.29 9.32 -10.82
C ASP A 23 -4.10 10.80 -11.22
N GLY A 24 -4.35 11.73 -10.29
CA GLY A 24 -4.37 13.17 -10.56
C GLY A 24 -5.77 13.75 -10.79
N PHE A 25 -6.79 12.90 -10.97
CA PHE A 25 -8.18 13.30 -11.18
C PHE A 25 -9.14 12.61 -10.21
N THR A 26 -8.98 11.31 -10.00
CA THR A 26 -9.82 10.51 -9.12
C THR A 26 -8.99 9.50 -8.33
N THR A 27 -9.55 9.07 -7.21
CA THR A 27 -9.10 7.85 -6.55
C THR A 27 -9.59 6.65 -7.36
N LEU A 28 -8.70 5.70 -7.64
CA LEU A 28 -9.04 4.47 -8.33
C LEU A 28 -9.52 3.43 -7.31
N PRO A 29 -10.68 2.78 -7.54
CA PRO A 29 -11.15 1.71 -6.67
C PRO A 29 -10.24 0.49 -6.80
N ASP A 30 -10.03 -0.21 -5.68
CA ASP A 30 -9.27 -1.47 -5.59
C ASP A 30 -7.80 -1.40 -6.04
N GLU A 31 -7.28 -0.17 -6.22
CA GLU A 31 -5.87 0.12 -6.47
C GLU A 31 -5.28 0.93 -5.32
N TYR A 32 -4.04 0.61 -4.98
CA TYR A 32 -3.32 1.15 -3.85
C TYR A 32 -1.96 1.68 -4.27
N GLU A 33 -1.43 2.60 -3.47
CA GLU A 33 -0.07 3.08 -3.54
C GLU A 33 0.62 2.86 -2.18
N LEU A 34 1.93 2.64 -2.21
CA LEU A 34 2.77 2.51 -1.03
C LEU A 34 3.66 3.74 -0.92
N SER A 35 3.69 4.37 0.25
CA SER A 35 4.53 5.52 0.54
C SER A 35 5.52 5.26 1.68
N ASP A 36 6.65 5.95 1.66
CA ASP A 36 7.62 5.96 2.75
C ASP A 36 7.20 6.92 3.89
N VAL A 37 7.95 6.92 4.99
CA VAL A 37 7.72 7.82 6.14
C VAL A 37 7.77 9.32 5.81
N ASN A 38 8.36 9.70 4.69
CA ASN A 38 8.41 11.09 4.23
C ASN A 38 7.21 11.45 3.34
N GLY A 39 6.32 10.50 3.05
CA GLY A 39 5.18 10.66 2.16
C GLY A 39 5.53 10.55 0.67
N ASN A 40 6.72 10.03 0.32
CA ASN A 40 7.04 9.77 -1.07
C ASN A 40 6.40 8.44 -1.50
N VAL A 41 5.63 8.45 -2.58
CA VAL A 41 5.15 7.22 -3.21
C VAL A 41 6.35 6.45 -3.75
N VAL A 42 6.52 5.21 -3.29
CA VAL A 42 7.61 4.31 -3.71
C VAL A 42 7.15 3.28 -4.74
N ILE A 43 5.87 2.90 -4.69
CA ILE A 43 5.23 1.98 -5.64
C ILE A 43 3.76 2.39 -5.78
N ASP A 44 3.28 2.53 -7.01
CA ASP A 44 1.90 2.86 -7.36
C ASP A 44 1.21 1.69 -8.08
N HIS A 45 -0.10 1.81 -8.31
CA HIS A 45 -0.91 0.86 -9.07
C HIS A 45 -0.84 -0.59 -8.56
N LEU A 46 -0.91 -0.76 -7.23
CA LEU A 46 -0.91 -2.06 -6.58
C LEU A 46 -2.32 -2.58 -6.38
N SER A 47 -2.54 -3.84 -6.73
CA SER A 47 -3.73 -4.58 -6.29
C SER A 47 -3.63 -4.99 -4.81
N GLU A 48 -4.77 -5.31 -4.19
CA GLU A 48 -4.83 -5.87 -2.83
C GLU A 48 -3.87 -7.07 -2.66
N ALA A 49 -3.87 -8.00 -3.62
CA ALA A 49 -3.01 -9.18 -3.57
C ALA A 49 -1.51 -8.84 -3.55
N GLN A 50 -1.10 -7.78 -4.27
CA GLN A 50 0.27 -7.31 -4.25
C GLN A 50 0.62 -6.63 -2.92
N ILE A 51 -0.29 -5.87 -2.31
CA ILE A 51 -0.08 -5.30 -0.96
C ILE A 51 0.14 -6.42 0.06
N LEU A 52 -0.71 -7.46 0.04
CA LEU A 52 -0.56 -8.61 0.92
C LEU A 52 0.81 -9.28 0.73
N GLN A 53 1.25 -9.49 -0.51
CA GLN A 53 2.55 -10.10 -0.80
C GLN A 53 3.73 -9.21 -0.37
N ILE A 54 3.68 -7.91 -0.67
CA ILE A 54 4.74 -6.94 -0.34
C ILE A 54 4.93 -6.83 1.17
N SER A 55 3.83 -6.83 1.94
CA SER A 55 3.88 -6.72 3.39
C SER A 55 4.74 -7.82 4.05
N GLU A 56 4.85 -9.00 3.43
CA GLU A 56 5.64 -10.13 3.91
C GLU A 56 7.12 -10.10 3.47
N ILE A 57 7.46 -9.36 2.41
CA ILE A 57 8.81 -9.38 1.80
C ILE A 57 9.65 -8.16 2.25
N LEU A 58 9.02 -7.00 2.42
CA LEU A 58 9.64 -5.84 3.08
C LEU A 58 9.87 -6.14 4.56
#